data_AF-A0A352JYW9-F1
#
_entry.id   AF-A0A352JYW9-F1
#
_cell.length_a   1.000
_cell.length_b   1.000
_cell.length_c   1.000
_cell.angle_alpha   90.00
_cell.angle_beta   90.00
_cell.angle_gamma   90.00
#
_symmetry.space_group_name_H-M   'P 1'
#
loop_
_entity.id
_entity.type
_entity.pdbx_description
1 polymer ?
#
loop_
_entity_poly.entity_id
_entity_poly.type
_entity_poly.pdbx_seq_one_letter_code
_entity_poly.pdbx_strand_id
1 'polypeptide(L)'
;ANNPHIFEKTLWSDKGFGDRIEILPTKTDEDEAERIASMILERRLNQKKQFSDFAVLYRSNHQARILEFKLQHFKIPYKLSGGTSFFARSEIRDLMSYLRILINPDDDNALLRIINVPRRRIGPTTLEVLGRYAQERNQPLYACISEMG
;
A
#
# COMPACT_ATOMS: atom_id res chain seq x y z
N ALA A 1 25.68 -13.81 17.44
CA ALA A 1 24.75 -12.88 18.13
C ALA A 1 25.42 -11.51 18.15
N ASN A 2 24.92 -10.53 17.37
CA ASN A 2 25.64 -9.29 17.03
C ASN A 2 24.95 -7.99 17.50
N ASN A 3 24.01 -8.04 18.45
CA ASN A 3 23.34 -6.83 18.93
C ASN A 3 23.89 -6.39 20.30
N PRO A 4 24.52 -5.19 20.42
CA PRO A 4 25.21 -4.72 21.63
C PRO A 4 24.29 -4.25 22.76
N HIS A 5 22.97 -4.17 22.53
CA HIS A 5 21.97 -3.72 23.50
C HIS A 5 20.88 -4.79 23.72
N ILE A 6 21.30 -6.02 24.05
CA ILE A 6 20.37 -7.10 24.39
C ILE A 6 20.15 -7.10 25.90
N PHE A 7 18.90 -6.92 26.32
CA PHE A 7 18.45 -7.38 27.63
C PHE A 7 18.51 -8.91 27.64
N GLU A 8 19.09 -9.52 28.67
CA GLU A 8 19.13 -10.98 28.79
C GLU A 8 17.70 -11.54 28.84
N LYS A 9 17.35 -12.32 27.81
CA LYS A 9 16.07 -13.02 27.69
C LYS A 9 16.36 -14.49 27.42
N THR A 10 15.88 -15.36 28.29
CA THR A 10 15.93 -16.81 28.08
C THR A 10 14.70 -17.25 27.30
N LEU A 11 14.87 -17.54 26.02
CA LEU A 11 13.81 -18.10 25.16
C LEU A 11 13.91 -19.62 25.18
N TRP A 12 12.80 -20.30 25.47
CA TRP A 12 12.70 -21.76 25.45
C TRP A 12 11.40 -22.19 24.76
N SER A 13 11.35 -23.43 24.28
CA SER A 13 10.20 -24.03 23.61
C SER A 13 9.99 -25.45 24.14
N ASP A 14 8.74 -25.82 24.38
CA ASP A 14 8.33 -27.18 24.75
C ASP A 14 8.07 -28.08 23.53
N LYS A 15 8.08 -27.52 22.31
CA LYS A 15 7.60 -28.21 21.09
C LYS A 15 8.55 -29.25 20.48
N GLY A 16 9.57 -29.72 21.21
CA GLY A 16 10.55 -30.68 20.69
C GLY A 16 11.32 -30.17 19.47
N PHE A 17 12.04 -31.07 18.80
CA PHE A 17 12.77 -30.75 17.56
C PHE A 17 11.84 -30.89 16.35
N GLY A 18 11.71 -29.83 15.57
CA GLY A 18 11.00 -29.83 14.29
C GLY A 18 11.91 -30.14 13.10
N ASP A 19 11.39 -29.88 11.91
CA ASP A 19 12.16 -29.98 10.66
C ASP A 19 13.37 -29.05 10.68
N ARG A 20 14.45 -29.47 10.00
CA ARG A 20 15.65 -28.66 9.87
C ARG A 20 15.37 -27.42 9.03
N ILE A 21 15.99 -26.30 9.41
CA ILE A 21 15.95 -25.08 8.63
C ILE A 21 16.82 -25.28 7.38
N GLU A 22 16.23 -25.06 6.21
CA GLU A 22 16.90 -25.14 4.91
C GLU A 22 17.33 -23.74 4.46
N ILE A 23 18.57 -23.62 3.97
CA ILE A 23 19.08 -22.40 3.33
C ILE A 23 19.39 -22.77 1.87
N LEU A 24 18.71 -22.10 0.95
CA LEU A 24 18.78 -22.40 -0.48
C LEU A 24 19.32 -21.18 -1.21
N PRO A 25 20.61 -21.16 -1.59
CA PRO A 25 21.14 -20.08 -2.42
C PRO A 25 20.60 -20.20 -3.85
N THR A 26 20.12 -19.08 -4.39
CA THR A 26 19.68 -18.95 -5.77
C THR A 26 20.62 -18.02 -6.53
N LYS A 27 20.61 -18.10 -7.87
CA LYS A 27 21.49 -17.26 -8.71
C LYS A 27 20.92 -15.85 -8.92
N THR A 28 19.59 -15.76 -9.00
CA THR A 28 18.86 -14.51 -9.23
C THR A 28 17.62 -14.44 -8.35
N ASP A 29 17.07 -13.23 -8.19
CA ASP A 29 15.81 -12.99 -7.51
C ASP A 29 14.62 -13.66 -8.23
N GLU A 30 14.70 -13.81 -9.57
CA GLU A 30 13.70 -14.55 -10.35
C GLU A 30 13.72 -16.04 -10.03
N ASP A 31 14.92 -16.63 -9.94
CA ASP A 31 15.10 -18.02 -9.54
C ASP A 31 14.62 -18.25 -8.10
N GLU A 32 14.87 -17.29 -7.20
CA GLU A 32 14.39 -17.35 -5.82
C GLU A 32 12.85 -17.39 -5.78
N ALA A 33 12.19 -16.45 -6.45
CA ALA A 33 10.74 -16.35 -6.46
C ALA A 33 10.09 -17.58 -7.11
N GLU A 34 10.68 -18.11 -8.17
CA GLU A 34 10.23 -19.35 -8.81
C GLU A 34 10.42 -20.58 -7.92
N ARG A 35 11.56 -20.65 -7.22
CA ARG A 35 11.85 -21.72 -6.26
C ARG A 35 10.87 -21.70 -5.09
N ILE A 36 10.54 -20.52 -4.56
CA ILE A 36 9.54 -20.35 -3.49
C ILE A 36 8.17 -20.84 -3.98
N ALA A 37 7.71 -20.40 -5.16
CA ALA A 37 6.42 -20.82 -5.70
C ALA A 37 6.34 -22.34 -5.90
N SER A 38 7.41 -22.93 -6.45
CA SER A 38 7.53 -24.39 -6.65
C SER A 38 7.48 -25.16 -5.33
N MET A 39 8.21 -24.70 -4.31
CA MET A 39 8.20 -25.33 -2.98
C MET A 39 6.83 -25.26 -2.29
N ILE A 40 6.10 -24.15 -2.43
CA ILE A 40 4.74 -24.01 -1.89
C ILE A 40 3.82 -25.06 -2.53
N LEU A 41 3.89 -25.23 -3.86
CA LEU A 41 3.09 -26.23 -4.57
C LEU A 41 3.47 -27.66 -4.17
N GLU A 42 4.76 -27.97 -4.14
CA GLU A 42 5.27 -29.29 -3.75
C GLU A 42 4.82 -29.66 -2.34
N ARG A 43 5.01 -28.77 -1.36
CA ARG A 43 4.60 -29.01 0.04
C ARG A 43 3.09 -29.10 0.18
N ARG A 44 2.32 -28.32 -0.58
CA ARG A 44 0.86 -28.44 -0.62
C ARG A 44 0.41 -29.82 -1.10
N LEU A 45 0.99 -30.32 -2.19
CA LEU A 45 0.66 -31.62 -2.76
C LEU A 45 1.10 -32.77 -1.84
N ASN A 46 2.33 -32.73 -1.33
CA ASN A 46 2.92 -33.83 -0.57
C ASN A 46 2.43 -33.88 0.89
N GLN A 47 2.17 -32.73 1.51
CA GLN A 47 1.88 -32.64 2.95
C GLN A 47 0.43 -32.23 3.25
N LYS A 48 -0.45 -32.16 2.24
CA LYS A 48 -1.86 -31.75 2.35
C LYS A 48 -2.06 -30.39 3.06
N LYS A 49 -1.09 -29.48 2.94
CA LYS A 49 -1.14 -28.13 3.54
C LYS A 49 -2.04 -27.20 2.73
N GLN A 50 -2.61 -26.21 3.39
CA GLN A 50 -3.36 -25.14 2.72
C GLN A 50 -2.43 -24.00 2.32
N PHE A 51 -2.80 -23.19 1.34
CA PHE A 51 -2.00 -22.01 0.97
C PHE A 51 -1.87 -20.99 2.11
N SER A 52 -2.86 -20.95 3.00
CA SER A 52 -2.85 -20.13 4.21
C SER A 52 -1.79 -20.52 5.24
N ASP A 53 -1.22 -21.73 5.13
CA ASP A 53 -0.20 -22.23 6.05
C ASP A 53 1.20 -21.71 5.68
N PHE A 54 1.33 -21.02 4.55
CA PHE A 54 2.60 -20.48 4.06
C PHE A 54 2.63 -18.97 4.20
N ALA A 55 3.77 -18.45 4.66
CA ALA A 55 4.07 -17.02 4.71
C ALA A 55 5.44 -16.76 4.09
N VAL A 56 5.50 -15.76 3.20
CA VAL A 56 6.76 -15.29 2.60
C VAL A 56 7.08 -13.93 3.22
N LEU A 57 8.24 -13.83 3.87
CA LEU A 57 8.71 -12.62 4.51
C LEU A 57 9.87 -12.06 3.69
N TYR A 58 9.80 -10.77 3.35
CA TYR A 58 10.82 -10.05 2.59
C TYR A 58 11.16 -8.73 3.28
N ARG A 59 12.29 -8.13 2.91
CA ARG A 59 12.82 -6.95 3.60
C ARG A 59 12.23 -5.64 3.09
N SER A 60 11.91 -5.56 1.79
CA SER A 60 11.44 -4.32 1.15
C SER A 60 10.34 -4.58 0.12
N ASN A 61 9.42 -3.62 -0.03
CA ASN A 61 8.23 -3.75 -0.87
C ASN A 61 8.52 -3.96 -2.36
N HIS A 62 9.70 -3.60 -2.87
CA HIS A 62 10.06 -3.86 -4.27
C HIS A 62 10.21 -5.37 -4.55
N GLN A 63 10.60 -6.16 -3.54
CA GLN A 63 10.73 -7.62 -3.63
C GLN A 63 9.35 -8.31 -3.73
N ALA A 64 8.27 -7.64 -3.33
CA ALA A 64 6.92 -8.18 -3.46
C ALA A 64 6.54 -8.39 -4.93
N ARG A 65 6.92 -7.46 -5.81
CA ARG A 65 6.46 -7.45 -7.21
C ARG A 65 6.86 -8.71 -7.98
N ILE A 66 8.11 -9.16 -7.81
CA ILE A 66 8.63 -10.36 -8.48
C ILE A 66 7.99 -11.64 -7.94
N LEU A 67 7.77 -11.70 -6.62
CA LEU A 67 7.05 -12.77 -5.96
C LEU A 67 5.60 -12.84 -6.45
N GLU A 68 4.88 -11.71 -6.49
CA GLU A 68 3.51 -11.64 -6.98
C GLU A 68 3.41 -12.15 -8.43
N PHE A 69 4.32 -11.72 -9.30
CA PHE A 69 4.34 -12.17 -10.69
C PHE A 69 4.48 -13.70 -10.80
N LYS A 70 5.45 -14.29 -10.06
CA LYS A 70 5.65 -15.74 -10.08
C LYS A 70 4.47 -16.48 -9.42
N LEU A 71 3.96 -16.02 -8.27
CA LEU A 71 2.79 -16.63 -7.63
C LEU A 71 1.56 -16.61 -8.54
N GLN A 72 1.32 -15.51 -9.28
CA GLN A 72 0.26 -15.44 -10.28
C GLN A 72 0.49 -16.42 -11.44
N HIS A 73 1.71 -16.49 -11.96
CA HIS A 73 2.07 -17.43 -13.04
C HIS A 73 1.78 -18.89 -12.64
N PHE A 74 2.12 -19.27 -11.41
CA PHE A 74 1.85 -20.59 -10.84
C PHE A 74 0.41 -20.77 -10.31
N LYS A 75 -0.47 -19.77 -10.48
CA LYS A 75 -1.87 -19.75 -10.02
C LYS A 75 -2.02 -20.02 -8.51
N ILE A 76 -1.08 -19.50 -7.72
CA ILE A 76 -1.08 -19.60 -6.25
C ILE A 76 -1.83 -18.39 -5.69
N PRO A 77 -2.94 -18.58 -4.94
CA PRO A 77 -3.62 -17.48 -4.28
C PRO A 77 -2.72 -16.92 -3.18
N TYR A 78 -2.62 -15.60 -3.14
CA TYR A 78 -1.77 -14.90 -2.19
C TYR A 78 -2.47 -13.66 -1.64
N LYS A 79 -2.02 -13.20 -0.47
CA LYS A 79 -2.47 -11.96 0.15
C LYS A 79 -1.26 -11.11 0.49
N LEU A 80 -1.14 -9.96 -0.16
CA LEU A 80 -0.08 -9.01 0.13
C LEU A 80 -0.44 -8.19 1.38
N SER A 81 0.48 -8.12 2.34
CA SER A 81 0.37 -7.26 3.52
C SER A 81 1.37 -6.10 3.41
N GLY A 82 0.92 -4.87 3.63
CA GLY A 82 1.80 -3.69 3.60
C GLY A 82 2.15 -3.13 2.21
N GLY A 83 1.37 -3.48 1.18
CA GLY A 83 1.44 -2.85 -0.14
C GLY A 83 0.93 -1.40 -0.16
N THR A 84 0.66 -0.85 -1.34
CA THR A 84 0.05 0.48 -1.44
C THR A 84 -1.29 0.49 -0.71
N SER A 85 -1.44 1.37 0.29
CA SER A 85 -2.69 1.50 1.03
C SER A 85 -3.84 1.74 0.05
N PHE A 86 -4.98 1.07 0.27
CA PHE A 86 -6.18 1.28 -0.54
C PHE A 86 -6.55 2.78 -0.60
N PHE A 87 -6.41 3.49 0.52
CA PHE A 87 -6.64 4.93 0.64
C PHE A 87 -5.55 5.81 0.02
N ALA A 88 -4.46 5.21 -0.48
CA ALA A 88 -3.43 5.92 -1.23
C ALA A 88 -3.77 6.07 -2.72
N ARG A 89 -4.71 5.28 -3.25
CA ARG A 89 -5.14 5.36 -4.65
C ARG A 89 -5.76 6.74 -4.93
N SER A 90 -5.37 7.34 -6.07
CA SER A 90 -5.84 8.68 -6.46
C SER A 90 -7.37 8.75 -6.51
N GLU A 91 -8.00 7.79 -7.18
CA GLU A 91 -9.47 7.71 -7.32
C GLU A 91 -10.19 7.68 -5.96
N ILE A 92 -9.66 6.89 -5.01
CA ILE A 92 -10.23 6.80 -3.66
C ILE A 92 -10.06 8.13 -2.92
N ARG A 93 -8.88 8.76 -3.01
CA ARG A 93 -8.65 10.08 -2.39
C ARG A 93 -9.51 11.17 -3.02
N ASP A 94 -9.74 11.12 -4.31
CA ASP A 94 -10.57 12.10 -5.03
C ASP A 94 -12.03 11.96 -4.59
N LEU A 95 -12.56 10.73 -4.55
CA LEU A 95 -13.90 10.45 -4.00
C LEU A 95 -14.03 10.89 -2.54
N MET A 96 -13.04 10.57 -1.71
CA MET A 96 -13.02 11.02 -0.31
C MET A 96 -13.02 12.54 -0.19
N SER A 97 -12.36 13.24 -1.11
CA SER A 97 -12.31 14.70 -1.12
C SER A 97 -13.64 15.32 -1.55
N TYR A 98 -14.37 14.68 -2.47
CA TYR A 98 -15.77 15.04 -2.75
C TYR A 98 -16.66 14.91 -1.52
N LEU A 99 -16.58 13.77 -0.82
CA LEU A 99 -17.37 13.54 0.39
C LEU A 99 -17.01 14.52 1.50
N ARG A 100 -15.72 14.87 1.65
CA ARG A 100 -15.25 15.87 2.60
C ARG A 100 -15.87 17.24 2.33
N ILE A 101 -15.91 17.70 1.09
CA ILE A 101 -16.52 18.99 0.74
C ILE A 101 -18.03 19.01 1.00
N LEU A 102 -18.74 17.90 0.79
CA LEU A 102 -20.17 17.82 1.08
C LEU A 102 -20.47 17.98 2.58
N ILE A 103 -19.58 17.50 3.46
CA ILE A 103 -19.75 17.56 4.91
C ILE A 103 -19.16 18.85 5.49
N ASN A 104 -17.99 19.24 5.00
CA ASN A 104 -17.24 20.41 5.42
C ASN A 104 -16.82 21.22 4.18
N PRO A 105 -17.63 22.20 3.76
CA PRO A 105 -17.31 23.08 2.65
C PRO A 105 -16.04 23.92 2.86
N ASP A 106 -15.58 24.08 4.11
CA ASP A 106 -14.42 24.91 4.47
C ASP A 106 -13.06 24.21 4.23
N ASP A 107 -13.08 23.01 3.65
CA ASP A 107 -11.89 22.19 3.41
C ASP A 107 -11.21 22.54 2.08
N ASP A 108 -10.46 23.64 2.06
CA ASP A 108 -9.75 24.13 0.86
C ASP A 108 -8.86 23.07 0.20
N ASN A 109 -8.21 22.21 0.99
CA ASN A 109 -7.35 21.14 0.46
C ASN A 109 -8.15 20.09 -0.31
N ALA A 110 -9.32 19.70 0.22
CA ALA A 110 -10.22 18.78 -0.48
C ALA A 110 -10.76 19.42 -1.77
N LEU A 111 -11.10 20.71 -1.74
CA LEU A 111 -11.60 21.46 -2.88
C LEU A 111 -10.56 21.56 -4.00
N LEU A 112 -9.35 22.05 -3.68
CA LEU A 112 -8.25 22.20 -4.65
C LEU A 112 -7.89 20.88 -5.34
N ARG A 113 -8.06 19.75 -4.64
CA ARG A 113 -7.85 18.42 -5.22
C ARG A 113 -8.92 18.05 -6.26
N ILE A 114 -10.19 18.33 -5.99
CA ILE A 114 -11.32 17.85 -6.81
C ILE A 114 -11.86 18.88 -7.80
N ILE A 115 -11.45 20.14 -7.70
CA ILE A 115 -11.99 21.25 -8.50
C ILE A 115 -11.86 20.99 -10.01
N ASN A 116 -10.79 20.33 -10.45
CA ASN A 116 -10.56 19.98 -11.87
C ASN A 116 -10.64 18.47 -12.16
N VAL A 117 -11.25 17.67 -11.27
CA VAL A 117 -11.44 16.22 -11.44
C VAL A 117 -12.92 15.87 -11.28
N PRO A 118 -13.72 15.62 -12.33
CA PRO A 118 -13.35 15.56 -13.75
C PRO A 118 -12.95 16.94 -14.31
N ARG A 119 -12.30 16.97 -15.47
CA ARG A 119 -11.78 18.21 -16.07
C ARG A 119 -12.89 19.24 -16.26
N ARG A 120 -12.76 20.39 -15.59
CA ARG A 120 -13.66 21.55 -15.68
C ARG A 120 -13.03 22.75 -16.38
N ARG A 121 -11.81 22.58 -16.92
CA ARG A 121 -11.01 23.66 -17.54
C ARG A 121 -10.71 24.83 -16.59
N ILE A 122 -10.65 24.54 -15.29
CA ILE A 122 -10.23 25.50 -14.28
C ILE A 122 -8.70 25.48 -14.24
N GLY A 123 -8.09 26.59 -14.65
CA GLY A 123 -6.64 26.76 -14.73
C GLY A 123 -6.02 27.19 -13.40
N PRO A 124 -4.69 27.09 -13.28
CA PRO A 124 -3.97 27.54 -12.08
C PRO A 124 -4.14 29.04 -11.81
N THR A 125 -4.20 29.86 -12.87
CA THR A 125 -4.41 31.31 -12.75
C THR A 125 -5.76 31.66 -12.13
N THR A 126 -6.83 30.95 -12.51
CA THR A 126 -8.16 31.13 -11.91
C THR A 126 -8.15 30.77 -10.43
N LEU A 127 -7.48 29.67 -10.05
CA LEU A 127 -7.36 29.24 -8.65
C LEU A 127 -6.54 30.22 -7.82
N GLU A 128 -5.49 30.80 -8.39
CA GLU A 128 -4.65 31.81 -7.73
C GLU A 128 -5.45 33.09 -7.44
N VAL A 129 -6.23 33.57 -8.43
CA VAL A 129 -7.11 34.73 -8.26
C VAL A 129 -8.18 34.47 -7.21
N LEU A 130 -8.83 33.30 -7.24
CA LEU A 130 -9.81 32.87 -6.23
C LEU A 130 -9.18 32.78 -4.84
N GLY A 131 -7.98 32.22 -4.74
CA GLY A 131 -7.24 32.09 -3.48
C GLY A 131 -6.90 33.44 -2.87
N ARG A 132 -6.42 34.40 -3.67
CA ARG A 132 -6.16 35.76 -3.20
C ARG A 132 -7.44 36.44 -2.72
N TYR A 133 -8.53 36.31 -3.47
CA TYR A 133 -9.83 36.89 -3.12
C TYR A 133 -10.39 36.32 -1.80
N ALA A 134 -10.28 35.00 -1.62
CA ALA A 134 -10.70 34.32 -0.39
C ALA A 134 -9.85 34.76 0.81
N GLN A 135 -8.54 34.92 0.62
CA GLN A 135 -7.61 35.40 1.64
C GLN A 135 -7.90 36.85 2.06
N GLU A 136 -8.18 37.75 1.11
CA GLU A 136 -8.55 39.14 1.40
C GLU A 136 -9.82 39.24 2.27
N ARG A 137 -10.74 38.27 2.13
CA ARG A 137 -12.00 38.20 2.88
C ARG A 137 -11.96 37.32 4.12
N ASN A 138 -10.85 36.62 4.39
CA ASN A 138 -10.76 35.57 5.42
C ASN A 138 -11.92 34.56 5.33
N GLN A 139 -12.25 34.13 4.13
CA GLN A 139 -13.31 33.15 3.87
C GLN A 139 -12.74 31.90 3.18
N PRO A 140 -13.38 30.74 3.36
CA PRO A 140 -12.99 29.51 2.67
C PRO A 140 -13.24 29.64 1.16
N LEU A 141 -12.43 28.94 0.36
CA LEU A 141 -12.50 29.01 -1.11
C LEU A 141 -13.90 28.70 -1.64
N TYR A 142 -14.59 27.73 -1.03
CA TYR A 142 -15.91 27.29 -1.46
C TYR A 142 -16.95 28.42 -1.41
N ALA A 143 -16.92 29.26 -0.38
CA ALA A 143 -17.86 30.37 -0.23
C ALA A 143 -17.66 31.43 -1.34
N CYS A 144 -16.41 31.69 -1.71
CA CYS A 144 -16.07 32.69 -2.71
C CYS A 144 -16.41 32.27 -4.16
N ILE A 145 -16.64 30.97 -4.42
CA ILE A 145 -16.97 30.48 -5.76
C ILE A 145 -18.29 31.07 -6.27
N SER A 146 -19.31 31.20 -5.42
CA SER A 146 -20.61 31.75 -5.81
C SER A 146 -20.63 33.28 -5.94
N GLU A 147 -19.60 33.96 -5.45
CA GLU A 147 -19.55 35.43 -5.41
C GLU A 147 -18.85 36.04 -6.64
N MET A 148 -17.96 35.27 -7.29
CA MET A 148 -17.38 35.65 -8.58
C MET A 148 -18.26 35.13 -9.72
N GLY A 149 -19.12 36.01 -10.23
CA GLY A 149 -19.90 35.82 -11.47
C GLY A 149 -19.68 36.98 -12.43
#